data_AF-A0A286C891-F1
#
_entry.id   AF-A0A286C891-F1
#
_cell.length_a   1.000
_cell.length_b   1.000
_cell.length_c   1.000
_cell.angle_alpha   90.00
_cell.angle_beta   90.00
_cell.angle_gamma   90.00
#
_symmetry.space_group_name_H-M   'P 1'
#
loop_
_entity.id
_entity.type
_entity.pdbx_description
1 polymer ?
#
loop_
_entity_poly.entity_id
_entity_poly.type
_entity_poly.pdbx_seq_one_letter_code
_entity_poly.pdbx_strand_id
1 'polypeptide(L)'
;MLQRGNTADAGPTRELLGREPRPVSEFTSRWGVEALRISALLGWLQLVLRIAIAAVWLVAGIVSMGIYPVDESYALLARVGITGSFAPVALYGAAALDIAFGLGTLFLRRRKLLWIAQVTLIGVYTVAITFFLPEFWLHPFGPLIKNLPILAVILLLYELEKHDPESSS
;
A
#
# COMPACT_ATOMS: atom_id res chain seq x y z
N MET A 1 0.49 21.22 -26.61
CA MET A 1 1.13 20.52 -27.76
C MET A 1 0.22 19.53 -28.48
N LEU A 2 -0.87 19.01 -27.89
CA LEU A 2 -1.84 18.11 -28.58
C LEU A 2 -2.99 18.82 -29.33
N GLN A 3 -3.07 20.16 -29.28
CA GLN A 3 -4.12 20.95 -29.96
C GLN A 3 -3.70 21.53 -31.32
N ARG A 4 -2.42 21.41 -31.70
CA ARG A 4 -1.98 21.69 -33.08
C ARG A 4 -2.10 20.37 -33.81
N GLY A 5 -3.03 20.24 -34.76
CA GLY A 5 -3.33 19.03 -35.52
C GLY A 5 -2.10 18.36 -36.13
N ASN A 6 -1.37 17.61 -35.30
CA ASN A 6 -0.25 16.76 -35.68
C ASN A 6 -0.81 15.42 -36.17
N THR A 7 -1.72 15.50 -37.14
CA THR A 7 -2.23 14.34 -37.86
C THR A 7 -1.28 14.10 -39.01
N ALA A 8 -0.39 13.11 -38.85
CA ALA A 8 0.41 12.61 -39.95
C ALA A 8 -0.51 12.12 -41.08
N ASP A 9 -0.08 12.27 -42.33
CA ASP A 9 -0.81 11.78 -43.50
C ASP A 9 -1.05 10.26 -43.38
N ALA A 10 -2.31 9.84 -43.56
CA ALA A 10 -2.72 8.45 -43.47
C ALA A 10 -2.46 7.68 -44.78
N GLY A 11 -2.02 8.35 -45.85
CA GLY A 11 -1.73 7.78 -47.17
C GLY A 11 -0.87 6.50 -47.14
N PRO A 12 0.32 6.49 -46.50
CA PRO A 12 1.17 5.30 -46.44
C PRO A 12 0.49 4.11 -45.76
N THR A 13 -0.27 4.37 -44.71
CA THR A 13 -1.00 3.34 -43.95
C THR A 13 -2.16 2.76 -44.76
N ARG A 14 -2.85 3.61 -45.55
CA ARG A 14 -3.94 3.20 -46.45
C ARG A 14 -3.43 2.33 -47.59
N GLU A 15 -2.30 2.71 -48.18
CA GLU A 15 -1.66 1.96 -49.26
C GLU A 15 -1.19 0.57 -48.79
N LEU A 16 -0.65 0.49 -47.55
CA LEU A 16 -0.23 -0.77 -46.95
C LEU A 16 -1.41 -1.69 -46.56
N LEU A 17 -2.50 -1.12 -46.04
CA LEU A 17 -3.66 -1.88 -45.56
C LEU A 17 -4.66 -2.26 -46.65
N GLY A 18 -4.62 -1.60 -47.81
CA GLY A 18 -5.60 -1.76 -48.90
C GLY A 18 -7.03 -1.33 -48.53
N ARG A 19 -7.20 -0.64 -47.39
CA ARG A 19 -8.48 -0.14 -46.86
C ARG A 19 -8.25 1.13 -46.04
N GLU A 20 -9.32 1.90 -45.85
CA GLU A 20 -9.28 3.04 -44.92
C GLU A 20 -8.94 2.57 -43.49
N PRO A 21 -7.98 3.23 -42.80
CA PRO A 21 -7.73 3.00 -41.39
C PRO A 21 -9.00 3.24 -40.59
N ARG A 22 -9.27 2.36 -39.62
CA ARG A 22 -10.47 2.49 -38.79
C ARG A 22 -10.34 3.75 -37.93
N PRO A 23 -11.36 4.63 -37.89
CA PRO A 23 -11.28 5.85 -37.09
C PRO A 23 -11.12 5.51 -35.59
N VAL A 24 -10.38 6.35 -34.87
CA VAL A 24 -10.12 6.15 -33.43
C VAL A 24 -11.43 5.97 -32.66
N SER A 25 -12.48 6.72 -33.02
CA SER A 25 -13.83 6.63 -32.43
C SER A 25 -14.45 5.22 -32.50
N GLU A 26 -14.20 4.46 -33.57
CA GLU A 26 -14.67 3.08 -33.74
C GLU A 26 -13.76 2.04 -33.08
N PHE A 27 -12.49 2.36 -32.87
CA PHE A 27 -11.56 1.53 -32.09
C PHE A 27 -11.83 1.66 -30.59
N THR A 28 -12.10 2.89 -30.13
CA THR A 28 -12.35 3.23 -28.72
C THR A 28 -13.65 2.67 -28.17
N SER A 29 -14.67 2.48 -29.02
CA SER A 29 -15.97 1.93 -28.60
C SER A 29 -15.90 0.43 -28.27
N ARG A 30 -14.95 -0.32 -28.85
CA ARG A 30 -14.80 -1.77 -28.61
C ARG A 30 -14.10 -2.13 -27.30
N TRP A 31 -13.28 -1.24 -26.76
CA TRP A 31 -12.47 -1.51 -25.56
C TRP A 31 -12.88 -0.68 -24.34
N GLY A 32 -13.85 0.23 -24.49
CA GLY A 32 -14.28 1.14 -23.43
C GLY A 32 -13.11 1.97 -22.90
N VAL A 33 -12.84 3.11 -23.53
CA VAL A 33 -11.71 4.01 -23.17
C VAL A 33 -11.57 4.24 -21.68
N GLU A 34 -12.69 4.36 -20.97
CA GLU A 34 -12.71 4.56 -19.53
C GLU A 34 -12.14 3.36 -18.75
N ALA A 35 -12.41 2.13 -19.20
CA ALA A 35 -11.85 0.93 -18.59
C ALA A 35 -10.32 0.87 -18.75
N LEU A 36 -9.81 1.13 -19.96
CA LEU A 36 -8.35 1.20 -20.20
C LEU A 36 -7.68 2.30 -19.37
N ARG A 37 -8.34 3.46 -19.27
CA ARG A 37 -7.85 4.58 -18.46
C ARG A 37 -7.77 4.18 -16.99
N ILE A 38 -8.82 3.57 -16.44
CA ILE A 38 -8.86 3.10 -15.05
C ILE A 38 -7.77 2.03 -14.83
N SER A 39 -7.61 1.06 -15.72
CA SER A 39 -6.56 0.04 -15.62
C SER A 39 -5.15 0.66 -15.62
N ALA A 40 -4.89 1.62 -16.51
CA ALA A 40 -3.60 2.31 -16.56
C ALA A 40 -3.34 3.12 -15.28
N LEU A 41 -4.37 3.82 -14.76
CA LEU A 41 -4.28 4.56 -13.50
C LEU A 41 -4.01 3.63 -12.30
N LEU A 42 -4.73 2.51 -12.20
CA LEU A 42 -4.54 1.54 -11.13
C LEU A 42 -3.15 0.90 -11.17
N GLY A 43 -2.60 0.65 -12.37
CA GLY A 43 -1.28 0.04 -12.53
C GLY A 43 -0.15 0.84 -11.86
N TRP A 44 -0.03 2.14 -12.14
CA TRP A 44 1.01 2.96 -11.49
C TRP A 44 0.65 3.32 -10.06
N LEU A 45 -0.64 3.52 -9.75
CA LEU A 45 -1.10 3.84 -8.40
C LEU A 45 -0.81 2.69 -7.43
N GLN A 46 -0.96 1.43 -7.87
CA GLN A 46 -0.61 0.25 -7.10
C GLN A 46 0.86 0.27 -6.67
N LEU A 47 1.78 0.65 -7.57
CA LEU A 47 3.20 0.79 -7.22
C LEU A 47 3.42 1.89 -6.17
N VAL A 48 2.81 3.05 -6.35
CA VAL A 48 2.93 4.18 -5.41
C VAL A 48 2.40 3.81 -4.03
N LEU A 49 1.20 3.20 -3.96
CA LEU A 49 0.60 2.76 -2.71
C LEU A 49 1.44 1.69 -2.02
N ARG A 50 2.01 0.76 -2.79
CA ARG A 50 2.90 -0.29 -2.27
C ARG A 50 4.18 0.30 -1.65
N ILE A 51 4.81 1.26 -2.33
CA ILE A 51 5.98 1.97 -1.80
C ILE A 51 5.60 2.75 -0.53
N ALA A 52 4.45 3.41 -0.52
CA ALA A 52 3.97 4.15 0.65
C ALA A 52 3.77 3.24 1.87
N ILE A 53 3.10 2.09 1.71
CA ILE A 53 2.93 1.11 2.80
C ILE A 53 4.28 0.58 3.28
N ALA A 54 5.18 0.23 2.37
CA ALA A 54 6.52 -0.21 2.75
C ALA A 54 7.28 0.85 3.55
N ALA A 55 7.21 2.11 3.11
CA ALA A 55 7.86 3.22 3.79
C ALA A 55 7.31 3.43 5.21
N VAL A 56 5.99 3.35 5.40
CA VAL A 56 5.36 3.45 6.73
C VAL A 56 5.95 2.41 7.68
N TRP A 57 5.99 1.15 7.26
CA TRP A 57 6.53 0.05 8.07
C TRP A 57 8.04 0.19 8.34
N LEU A 58 8.83 0.49 7.31
CA LEU A 58 10.29 0.66 7.47
C LEU A 58 10.62 1.82 8.41
N VAL A 59 9.97 2.96 8.24
CA VAL A 59 10.19 4.14 9.09
C VAL A 59 9.74 3.86 10.51
N ALA A 60 8.60 3.22 10.74
CA ALA A 60 8.14 2.83 12.07
C ALA A 60 9.14 1.91 12.79
N GLY A 61 9.66 0.89 12.09
CA GLY A 61 10.67 -0.01 12.64
C GLY A 61 12.00 0.68 12.94
N ILE A 62 12.49 1.52 12.02
CA ILE A 62 13.75 2.28 12.21
C ILE A 62 13.63 3.27 13.38
N VAL A 63 12.51 3.99 13.46
CA VAL A 63 12.28 4.95 14.55
C VAL A 63 12.25 4.24 15.90
N SER A 64 11.60 3.07 15.97
CA SER A 64 11.53 2.22 17.17
C SER A 64 12.87 1.59 17.57
N MET A 65 13.85 1.53 16.66
CA MET A 65 15.18 0.97 16.92
C MET A 65 16.20 1.95 17.52
N GLY A 66 15.90 3.25 17.59
CA GLY A 66 16.84 4.18 18.22
C GLY A 66 16.60 5.67 18.05
N ILE A 67 15.53 6.11 17.36
CA ILE A 67 15.24 7.54 17.19
C ILE A 67 14.22 8.01 18.24
N TYR A 68 13.26 7.17 18.61
CA TYR A 68 12.30 7.49 19.67
C TYR A 68 12.90 7.22 21.06
N PRO A 69 12.62 8.04 22.10
CA PRO A 69 13.08 7.78 23.46
C PRO A 69 12.58 6.41 23.93
N VAL A 70 13.52 5.47 24.09
CA VAL A 70 13.24 4.09 24.48
C VAL A 70 12.47 4.02 25.80
N ASP A 71 12.74 4.97 26.70
CA ASP A 71 12.06 5.09 28.00
C ASP A 71 10.56 5.37 27.87
N GLU A 72 10.15 6.20 26.90
CA GLU A 72 8.73 6.46 26.64
C GLU A 72 8.04 5.24 26.03
N SER A 73 8.73 4.51 25.13
CA SER A 73 8.22 3.25 24.59
C SER A 73 8.04 2.19 25.68
N TYR A 74 8.97 2.09 26.64
CA TYR A 74 8.82 1.21 27.79
C TYR A 74 7.71 1.65 28.74
N ALA A 75 7.51 2.96 28.94
CA ALA A 75 6.39 3.46 29.73
C ALA A 75 5.03 3.10 29.10
N LEU A 76 4.92 3.16 27.77
CA LEU A 76 3.72 2.72 27.05
C LEU A 76 3.52 1.20 27.16
N LEU A 77 4.58 0.41 26.99
CA LEU A 77 4.51 -1.05 27.15
C LEU A 77 4.09 -1.45 28.57
N ALA A 78 4.59 -0.75 29.59
CA ALA A 78 4.23 -0.98 30.98
C ALA A 78 2.74 -0.73 31.24
N ARG A 79 2.12 0.26 30.56
CA ARG A 79 0.66 0.51 30.64
C ARG A 79 -0.19 -0.60 30.05
N VAL A 80 0.36 -1.36 29.10
CA VAL A 80 -0.27 -2.56 28.52
C VAL A 80 0.11 -3.83 29.32
N GLY A 81 0.85 -3.70 30.42
CA GLY A 81 1.26 -4.80 31.30
C GLY A 81 2.55 -5.51 30.88
N ILE A 82 3.26 -5.02 29.86
CA ILE A 82 4.52 -5.59 29.41
C ILE A 82 5.66 -4.88 30.15
N THR A 83 6.28 -5.58 31.10
CA THR A 83 7.33 -5.03 31.98
C THR A 83 8.55 -5.95 32.10
N GLY A 84 9.64 -5.44 32.68
CA GLY A 84 10.86 -6.19 32.93
C GLY A 84 11.55 -6.68 31.64
N SER A 85 12.08 -7.90 31.67
CA SER A 85 12.85 -8.48 30.55
C SER A 85 12.03 -8.68 29.26
N PHE A 86 10.69 -8.65 29.34
CA PHE A 86 9.82 -8.76 28.16
C PHE A 86 9.67 -7.45 27.39
N ALA A 87 9.84 -6.29 28.04
CA ALA A 87 9.73 -4.98 27.40
C ALA A 87 10.71 -4.78 26.23
N PRO A 88 12.03 -5.06 26.36
CA PRO A 88 12.95 -4.96 25.22
C PRO A 88 12.63 -5.97 24.12
N VAL A 89 12.23 -7.20 24.47
CA VAL A 89 11.86 -8.23 23.48
C VAL A 89 10.64 -7.80 22.68
N ALA A 90 9.62 -7.25 23.34
CA ALA A 90 8.43 -6.73 22.67
C ALA A 90 8.75 -5.53 21.78
N LEU A 91 9.55 -4.58 22.27
CA LEU A 91 9.92 -3.38 21.51
C LEU A 91 10.74 -3.72 20.25
N TYR A 92 11.86 -4.44 20.42
CA TYR A 92 12.72 -4.81 19.30
C TYR A 92 12.07 -5.86 18.39
N GLY A 93 11.24 -6.75 18.94
CA GLY A 93 10.43 -7.69 18.17
C GLY A 93 9.41 -6.99 17.28
N ALA A 94 8.69 -5.99 17.81
CA ALA A 94 7.78 -5.17 17.03
C ALA A 94 8.54 -4.38 15.94
N ALA A 95 9.65 -3.75 16.29
CA ALA A 95 10.46 -3.00 15.33
C ALA A 95 11.01 -3.90 14.20
N ALA A 96 11.47 -5.11 14.53
CA ALA A 96 11.93 -6.08 13.55
C ALA A 96 10.78 -6.58 12.65
N LEU A 97 9.59 -6.79 13.23
CA LEU A 97 8.39 -7.17 12.49
C LEU A 97 7.97 -6.08 11.50
N ASP A 98 8.02 -4.81 11.91
CA ASP A 98 7.74 -3.66 11.05
C ASP A 98 8.71 -3.63 9.88
N ILE A 99 10.02 -3.78 10.12
CA ILE A 99 11.00 -3.86 9.02
C ILE A 99 10.72 -5.05 8.11
N ALA A 100 10.40 -6.22 8.67
CA ALA A 100 10.09 -7.42 7.88
C ALA A 100 8.84 -7.21 7.02
N PHE A 101 7.81 -6.51 7.51
CA PHE A 101 6.65 -6.12 6.72
C PHE A 101 7.00 -5.13 5.62
N GLY A 102 7.80 -4.11 5.90
CA GLY A 102 8.24 -3.14 4.91
C GLY A 102 9.05 -3.78 3.77
N LEU A 103 10.07 -4.57 4.12
CA LEU A 103 10.87 -5.32 3.15
C LEU A 103 10.02 -6.36 2.41
N GLY A 104 9.17 -7.07 3.13
CA GLY A 104 8.29 -8.06 2.53
C GLY A 104 7.34 -7.45 1.52
N THR A 105 6.81 -6.26 1.81
CA THR A 105 5.96 -5.52 0.88
C THR A 105 6.72 -5.21 -0.40
N LEU A 106 8.02 -4.90 -0.37
CA LEU A 106 8.82 -4.56 -1.56
C LEU A 106 9.36 -5.77 -2.34
N PHE A 107 9.73 -6.85 -1.65
CA PHE A 107 10.50 -7.93 -2.28
C PHE A 107 9.75 -9.25 -2.42
N LEU A 108 8.71 -9.54 -1.62
CA LEU A 108 7.96 -10.78 -1.78
C LEU A 108 7.14 -10.75 -3.08
N ARG A 109 7.14 -11.86 -3.80
CA ARG A 109 6.33 -12.07 -5.01
C ARG A 109 4.90 -12.48 -4.68
N ARG A 110 4.69 -13.25 -3.60
CA ARG A 110 3.37 -13.64 -3.07
C ARG A 110 3.12 -12.93 -1.75
N ARG A 111 2.29 -11.88 -1.77
CA ARG A 111 2.06 -11.01 -0.61
C ARG A 111 0.70 -11.22 0.06
N LYS A 112 -0.13 -12.15 -0.42
CA LYS A 112 -1.47 -12.42 0.12
C LYS A 112 -1.49 -12.59 1.65
N LEU A 113 -0.62 -13.47 2.17
CA LEU A 113 -0.50 -13.71 3.61
C LEU A 113 0.13 -12.51 4.34
N LEU A 114 1.03 -11.78 3.68
CA LEU A 114 1.64 -10.57 4.23
C LEU A 114 0.60 -9.48 4.47
N TRP A 115 -0.32 -9.26 3.52
CA TRP A 115 -1.41 -8.29 3.66
C TRP A 115 -2.34 -8.65 4.82
N ILE A 116 -2.72 -9.93 4.94
CA ILE A 116 -3.52 -10.42 6.06
C ILE A 116 -2.77 -10.19 7.37
N ALA A 117 -1.49 -10.54 7.44
CA ALA A 117 -0.68 -10.35 8.65
C ALA A 117 -0.58 -8.87 9.06
N GLN A 118 -0.41 -7.95 8.11
CA GLN A 118 -0.40 -6.51 8.38
C GLN A 118 -1.75 -6.02 8.93
N VAL A 119 -2.87 -6.42 8.31
CA VAL A 119 -4.22 -6.09 8.80
C VAL A 119 -4.45 -6.66 10.21
N THR A 120 -4.05 -7.90 10.44
CA THR A 120 -4.15 -8.55 11.75
C THR A 120 -3.32 -7.81 12.80
N LEU A 121 -2.06 -7.46 12.50
CA LEU A 121 -1.22 -6.71 13.43
C LEU A 121 -1.86 -5.36 13.78
N ILE A 122 -2.32 -4.62 12.76
CA ILE A 122 -3.02 -3.34 12.93
C ILE A 122 -4.25 -3.49 13.82
N GLY A 123 -5.07 -4.52 13.57
CA GLY A 123 -6.24 -4.81 14.39
C GLY A 123 -5.88 -5.11 15.85
N VAL A 124 -4.90 -5.99 16.07
CA VAL A 124 -4.47 -6.41 17.41
C VAL A 124 -4.00 -5.21 18.24
N TYR A 125 -3.07 -4.40 17.72
CA TYR A 125 -2.58 -3.26 18.50
C TYR A 125 -3.63 -2.17 18.63
N THR A 126 -4.51 -1.97 17.64
CA THR A 126 -5.61 -0.98 17.73
C THR A 126 -6.60 -1.35 18.84
N VAL A 127 -6.94 -2.64 18.96
CA VAL A 127 -7.78 -3.15 20.04
C VAL A 127 -7.09 -2.98 21.39
N ALA A 128 -5.80 -3.35 21.49
CA ALA A 128 -5.03 -3.17 22.71
C ALA A 128 -4.99 -1.69 23.15
N ILE A 129 -4.65 -0.77 22.24
CA ILE A 129 -4.64 0.68 22.53
C ILE A 129 -6.03 1.16 22.94
N THR A 130 -7.10 0.68 22.31
CA THR A 130 -8.47 1.08 22.67
C THR A 130 -8.84 0.73 24.11
N PHE A 131 -8.36 -0.40 24.64
CA PHE A 131 -8.64 -0.82 26.02
C PHE A 131 -7.66 -0.27 27.05
N PHE A 132 -6.37 -0.21 26.72
CA PHE A 132 -5.31 0.15 27.68
C PHE A 132 -4.90 1.63 27.61
N LEU A 133 -5.10 2.29 26.46
CA LEU A 133 -4.62 3.63 26.14
C LEU A 133 -5.67 4.44 25.33
N PRO A 134 -6.94 4.52 25.78
CA PRO A 134 -8.02 5.14 25.00
C PRO A 134 -7.77 6.62 24.67
N GLU A 135 -6.89 7.31 25.41
CA GLU A 135 -6.47 8.69 25.13
C GLU A 135 -5.85 8.86 23.72
N PHE A 136 -5.32 7.80 23.11
CA PHE A 136 -4.76 7.82 21.75
C PHE A 136 -5.81 8.08 20.66
N TRP A 137 -7.11 7.93 20.97
CA TRP A 137 -8.21 8.35 20.08
C TRP A 137 -8.32 9.87 19.97
N LEU A 138 -8.01 10.61 21.04
CA LEU A 138 -8.11 12.07 21.12
C LEU A 138 -6.76 12.76 20.88
N HIS A 139 -5.70 11.99 20.65
CA HIS A 139 -4.36 12.52 20.44
C HIS A 139 -4.31 13.41 19.17
N PRO A 140 -3.71 14.60 19.23
CA PRO A 140 -3.77 15.60 18.15
C PRO A 140 -3.18 15.10 16.82
N PHE A 141 -2.21 14.18 16.89
CA PHE A 141 -1.61 13.57 15.72
C PHE A 141 -2.41 12.38 15.14
N GLY A 142 -3.53 12.02 15.75
CA GLY A 142 -4.45 10.99 15.27
C GLY A 142 -3.80 9.66 14.90
N PRO A 143 -3.01 9.02 15.79
CA PRO A 143 -2.29 7.79 15.47
C PRO A 143 -3.23 6.65 15.06
N LEU A 144 -4.37 6.49 15.76
CA LEU A 144 -5.36 5.47 15.44
C LEU A 144 -6.14 5.77 14.15
N ILE A 145 -6.53 7.03 13.91
CA ILE A 145 -7.30 7.39 12.72
C ILE A 145 -6.48 7.20 11.43
N LYS A 146 -5.14 7.32 11.51
CA LYS A 146 -4.23 7.00 10.40
C LYS A 146 -4.24 5.53 10.00
N ASN A 147 -4.64 4.61 10.88
CA ASN A 147 -4.77 3.20 10.53
C ASN A 147 -5.90 2.94 9.54
N LEU A 148 -6.96 3.76 9.55
CA LEU A 148 -8.11 3.59 8.66
C LEU A 148 -7.75 3.70 7.17
N PRO A 149 -7.09 4.78 6.69
CA PRO A 149 -6.62 4.83 5.32
C PRO A 149 -5.53 3.78 5.02
N ILE A 150 -4.67 3.43 5.97
CA ILE A 150 -3.67 2.36 5.79
C ILE A 150 -4.36 1.01 5.51
N LEU A 151 -5.36 0.65 6.32
CA LEU A 151 -6.15 -0.57 6.13
C LEU A 151 -6.88 -0.56 4.78
N ALA A 152 -7.47 0.56 4.39
CA ALA A 152 -8.11 0.69 3.09
C ALA A 152 -7.14 0.46 1.92
N VAL A 153 -5.91 0.99 2.02
CA VAL A 153 -4.87 0.77 1.02
C VAL A 153 -4.41 -0.69 0.99
N ILE A 154 -4.21 -1.33 2.15
CA ILE A 154 -3.82 -2.75 2.20
C ILE A 154 -4.92 -3.64 1.59
N LEU A 155 -6.19 -3.36 1.87
CA LEU A 155 -7.32 -4.09 1.27
C LEU A 155 -7.39 -3.89 -0.23
N LEU A 156 -7.18 -2.67 -0.72
CA LEU A 156 -7.12 -2.39 -2.16
C LEU A 156 -5.98 -3.18 -2.83
N LEU A 157 -4.77 -3.15 -2.27
CA LEU A 157 -3.63 -3.90 -2.79
C LEU A 157 -3.87 -5.41 -2.77
N TYR A 158 -4.50 -5.92 -1.72
CA TYR A 158 -4.89 -7.32 -1.60
C TYR A 158 -5.86 -7.76 -2.71
N GLU A 159 -6.90 -6.97 -2.98
CA GLU A 159 -7.89 -7.31 -4.02
C GLU A 159 -7.32 -7.19 -5.43
N LEU A 160 -6.48 -6.18 -5.69
CA LEU A 160 -5.79 -6.01 -6.97
C LEU A 160 -4.85 -7.19 -7.26
N GLU A 161 -4.12 -7.68 -6.26
CA GLU A 161 -3.17 -8.79 -6.42
C GLU A 161 -3.87 -10.16 -6.54
N LYS A 162 -5.04 -10.33 -5.91
CA LYS A 162 -5.86 -11.55 -6.04
C LYS A 162 -6.32 -11.79 -7.49
N HIS A 163 -6.53 -10.73 -8.26
CA HIS A 163 -7.02 -10.78 -9.63
C HIS A 163 -5.89 -10.84 -10.66
N ASP A 164 -4.63 -10.87 -10.22
CA ASP A 164 -3.48 -10.96 -11.12
C ASP A 164 -3.20 -12.44 -11.45
N PRO A 165 -3.43 -12.90 -12.69
CA PRO A 165 -3.33 -14.32 -13.07
C PRO A 165 -1.90 -14.87 -12.87
N GLU A 166 -0.87 -14.02 -12.96
CA GLU A 166 0.53 -14.42 -12.76
C GLU A 166 0.90 -14.73 -11.30
N SER A 167 0.05 -14.36 -10.33
CA SER A 167 0.31 -14.61 -8.91
C SER A 167 -0.02 -16.05 -8.46
N SER A 168 -0.71 -16.81 -9.31
CA SER A 168 -1.29 -18.13 -9.02
C SER A 168 -0.42 -19.35 -9.42
N SER A 169 0.65 -19.14 -10.18
CA SER A 169 1.67 -20.16 -10.52
C SER A 169 2.84 -20.15 -9.54
#